data_AF-A0A0B1TKJ2-F1
#
_entry.id   AF-A0A0B1TKJ2-F1
#
_cell.length_a   1.000
_cell.length_b   1.000
_cell.length_c   1.000
_cell.angle_alpha   90.00
_cell.angle_beta   90.00
_cell.angle_gamma   90.00
#
_symmetry.space_group_name_H-M   'P 1'
#
loop_
_entity.id
_entity.type
_entity.pdbx_description
1 polymer ?
#
loop_
_entity_poly.entity_id
_entity_poly.type
_entity_poly.pdbx_seq_one_letter_code
_entity_poly.pdbx_strand_id
1 'polypeptide(L)'
;VIGSIVVTIIRQTGSDVYGFPWSIILSFLFPTYSIANIFTVVYSNELARQTCDMFDCSNSLYLGNVQCCGNPADRIYTDNILTDPGKRGILYPIVFFFIEGFLCWVLILSYEYAMVTRTKTCCNRRKNRKVADVESEDALTGEDSDVIEEQNRVKAMNSDDAVVIVNDVKKWQVTIAIGQPKNCFGLLGVNGAGKTTTFQMLTGENRIDDGDAFINGLSVKTDWIKAGRDLGYCPQFDAVIKEMTGEETLYMFARIRGIPAREIRVKLCAIGSNSNKAEKLLKFAGGCYHSYSWHRSICEKQIKSYSGGNKRRLSLGIALIGLPSVLLLDEPTTGVDVRARRIIWNIFTGLQSLGTSLVLTSHSMDECEALCTELAIMVNGRFRCYGSCQHIKSRYGDAFTLLIRLRRIEDADVTKSEVQEAFSGAVLKEHHLLQMNYEIPRRPGITWSMLFDKTEEISRKLDFEDYSLSQSNLEQVFLEFSREAASSEGMQHRRNGTAK
;
A
#
# COMPACT_ATOMS: atom_id res chain seq x y z
N VAL A 1 -6.44 36.18 -13.67
CA VAL A 1 -6.77 36.61 -15.05
C VAL A 1 -7.99 37.52 -15.07
N ILE A 2 -9.15 37.09 -14.57
CA ILE A 2 -10.40 37.90 -14.56
C ILE A 2 -10.20 39.27 -13.88
N GLY A 3 -9.61 39.32 -12.67
CA GLY A 3 -9.39 40.58 -11.95
C GLY A 3 -8.46 41.57 -12.67
N SER A 4 -7.44 41.08 -13.39
CA SER A 4 -6.50 41.94 -14.14
C SER A 4 -7.17 42.60 -15.34
N ILE A 5 -7.99 41.84 -16.06
CA ILE A 5 -8.77 42.32 -17.21
C ILE A 5 -9.84 43.32 -16.74
N VAL A 6 -10.58 42.99 -15.68
CA VAL A 6 -11.66 43.84 -15.13
C VAL A 6 -11.12 45.18 -14.63
N VAL A 7 -10.02 45.22 -13.89
CA VAL A 7 -9.45 46.48 -13.40
C VAL A 7 -8.88 47.33 -14.53
N THR A 8 -8.28 46.70 -15.55
CA THR A 8 -7.78 47.43 -16.72
C THR A 8 -8.93 48.07 -17.50
N ILE A 9 -10.04 47.35 -17.70
CA ILE A 9 -11.24 47.88 -18.34
C ILE A 9 -11.87 49.00 -17.51
N ILE A 10 -11.98 48.85 -16.18
CA ILE A 10 -12.54 49.87 -15.29
C ILE A 10 -11.66 51.12 -15.26
N ARG A 11 -10.32 51.00 -15.30
CA ARG A 11 -9.40 52.13 -15.41
C ARG A 11 -9.48 52.82 -16.78
N GLN A 12 -9.78 52.09 -17.84
CA GLN A 12 -9.94 52.67 -19.19
C GLN A 12 -11.32 53.32 -19.40
N THR A 13 -12.35 52.86 -18.70
CA THR A 13 -13.74 53.34 -18.87
C THR A 13 -14.19 54.33 -17.79
N GLY A 14 -13.63 54.26 -16.59
CA GLY A 14 -13.83 55.20 -15.49
C GLY A 14 -12.51 55.84 -15.08
N SER A 15 -12.54 57.14 -14.74
CA SER A 15 -11.37 57.86 -14.23
C SER A 15 -10.64 57.09 -13.11
N ASP A 16 -9.36 57.38 -12.89
CA ASP A 16 -8.50 56.77 -11.85
C ASP A 16 -9.09 56.80 -10.43
N VAL A 17 -10.14 57.58 -10.21
CA VAL A 17 -10.93 57.66 -8.98
C VAL A 17 -11.72 56.37 -8.71
N TYR A 18 -12.18 55.66 -9.75
CA TYR A 18 -12.97 54.43 -9.63
C TYR A 18 -12.12 53.16 -9.74
N GLY A 19 -10.97 53.22 -10.44
CA GLY A 19 -10.10 52.06 -10.62
C GLY A 19 -9.38 51.61 -9.34
N PHE A 20 -8.99 52.55 -8.47
CA PHE A 20 -8.25 52.23 -7.24
C PHE A 20 -9.09 51.48 -6.18
N PRO A 21 -10.33 51.92 -5.84
CA PRO A 21 -11.19 51.15 -4.93
C PRO A 21 -11.47 49.73 -5.42
N TRP A 22 -11.69 49.55 -6.73
CA TRP A 22 -11.89 48.22 -7.32
C TRP A 22 -10.64 47.33 -7.26
N SER A 23 -9.44 47.91 -7.40
CA SER A 23 -8.20 47.17 -7.22
C SER A 23 -8.03 46.65 -5.79
N ILE A 24 -8.43 47.43 -4.78
CA ILE A 24 -8.43 47.02 -3.37
C ILE A 24 -9.41 45.85 -3.15
N ILE A 25 -10.64 45.97 -3.67
CA ILE A 25 -11.67 44.93 -3.51
C ILE A 25 -11.24 43.62 -4.19
N LEU A 26 -10.68 43.69 -5.39
CA LEU A 26 -10.24 42.50 -6.12
C LEU A 26 -8.97 41.88 -5.55
N SER A 27 -8.09 42.67 -4.91
CA SER A 27 -6.94 42.16 -4.15
C SER A 27 -7.33 41.39 -2.88
N PHE A 28 -8.54 41.60 -2.35
CA PHE A 28 -9.09 40.85 -1.20
C PHE A 28 -9.90 39.61 -1.59
N LEU A 29 -10.38 39.53 -2.84
CA LEU A 29 -11.18 38.39 -3.30
C LEU A 29 -10.34 37.36 -4.09
N PHE A 30 -9.22 37.80 -4.67
CA PHE A 30 -8.42 36.98 -5.57
C PHE A 30 -6.92 37.09 -5.26
N PRO A 31 -6.33 36.10 -4.56
CA PRO A 31 -4.90 36.12 -4.20
C PRO A 31 -3.97 36.22 -5.43
N THR A 32 -4.38 35.60 -6.54
CA THR A 32 -3.65 35.65 -7.82
C THR A 32 -3.62 37.03 -8.44
N TYR A 33 -4.66 37.84 -8.22
CA TYR A 33 -4.69 39.25 -8.63
C TYR A 33 -3.82 40.10 -7.69
N SER A 34 -3.86 39.84 -6.37
CA SER A 34 -3.01 40.52 -5.38
C SER A 34 -1.52 40.37 -5.71
N ILE A 35 -1.06 39.15 -5.99
CA ILE A 35 0.33 38.89 -6.40
C ILE A 35 0.70 39.64 -7.69
N ALA A 36 -0.16 39.56 -8.72
CA ALA A 36 0.10 40.25 -9.98
C ALA A 36 0.18 41.78 -9.79
N ASN A 37 -0.72 42.35 -8.99
CA ASN A 37 -0.74 43.77 -8.68
C ASN A 37 0.52 44.21 -7.93
N ILE A 38 1.00 43.42 -6.96
CA ILE A 38 2.27 43.68 -6.25
C ILE A 38 3.43 43.78 -7.25
N PHE A 39 3.59 42.79 -8.14
CA PHE A 39 4.66 42.82 -9.14
C PHE A 39 4.54 44.00 -10.10
N THR A 40 3.32 44.35 -10.55
CA THR A 40 3.09 45.49 -11.44
C THR A 40 3.42 46.83 -10.76
N VAL A 41 2.99 47.02 -9.51
CA VAL A 41 3.26 48.26 -8.75
C VAL A 41 4.75 48.39 -8.44
N VAL A 42 5.42 47.31 -8.02
CA VAL A 42 6.88 47.32 -7.79
C VAL A 42 7.64 47.64 -9.06
N TYR A 43 7.31 46.98 -10.17
CA TYR A 43 8.00 47.19 -11.45
C TYR A 43 7.79 48.62 -11.98
N SER A 44 6.55 49.13 -11.95
CA SER A 44 6.24 50.49 -12.43
C SER A 44 6.87 51.57 -11.54
N ASN A 45 6.92 51.37 -10.23
CA ASN A 45 7.58 52.29 -9.30
C ASN A 45 9.10 52.36 -9.55
N GLU A 46 9.75 51.22 -9.75
CA GLU A 46 11.19 51.17 -10.04
C GLU A 46 11.53 51.78 -11.41
N LEU A 47 10.71 51.51 -12.43
CA LEU A 47 10.86 52.14 -13.74
C LEU A 47 10.70 53.67 -13.67
N ALA A 48 9.71 54.14 -12.92
CA ALA A 48 9.49 55.57 -12.70
C ALA A 48 10.65 56.22 -11.93
N ARG A 49 11.20 55.54 -10.91
CA ARG A 49 12.36 55.99 -10.15
C ARG A 49 13.60 56.13 -11.03
N GLN A 50 13.93 55.11 -11.82
CA GLN A 50 15.08 55.15 -12.76
C GLN A 50 14.93 56.26 -13.81
N THR A 51 13.69 56.52 -14.25
CA THR A 51 13.41 57.62 -15.18
C THR A 51 13.61 58.98 -14.52
N CYS A 52 13.22 59.13 -13.26
CA CYS A 52 13.38 60.36 -12.49
C CYS A 52 14.82 60.60 -12.01
N ASP A 53 15.62 59.55 -11.80
CA ASP A 53 17.04 59.65 -11.44
C ASP A 53 17.89 60.30 -12.56
N MET A 54 17.40 60.32 -13.80
CA MET A 54 18.03 61.04 -14.92
C MET A 54 17.85 62.56 -14.86
N PHE A 55 16.97 63.08 -13.99
CA PHE A 55 16.72 64.50 -13.82
C PHE A 55 17.43 65.04 -12.58
N ASP A 56 18.30 66.03 -12.75
CA ASP A 56 18.94 66.72 -11.62
C ASP A 56 18.00 67.79 -11.04
N CYS A 57 17.29 67.42 -9.97
CA CYS A 57 16.35 68.29 -9.28
C CYS A 57 17.00 69.48 -8.52
N SER A 58 18.34 69.59 -8.52
CA SER A 58 19.05 70.76 -7.98
C SER A 58 19.15 71.92 -9.00
N ASN A 59 18.90 71.63 -10.29
CA ASN A 59 19.02 72.60 -11.38
C ASN A 59 17.66 73.27 -11.68
N SER A 60 17.65 74.60 -11.76
CA SER A 60 16.43 75.41 -11.94
C SER A 60 15.70 75.19 -13.26
N LEU A 61 16.36 74.60 -14.26
CA LEU A 61 15.77 74.21 -15.55
C LEU A 61 14.84 72.99 -15.46
N TYR A 62 15.06 72.09 -14.50
CA TYR A 62 14.28 70.85 -14.33
C TYR A 62 13.24 70.92 -13.22
N LEU A 63 13.22 72.01 -12.43
CA LEU A 63 12.22 72.27 -11.39
C LEU A 63 10.78 72.35 -11.93
N GLY A 64 10.60 72.62 -13.22
CA GLY A 64 9.29 72.61 -13.87
C GLY A 64 8.66 71.21 -13.98
N ASN A 65 9.44 70.14 -13.81
CA ASN A 65 8.94 68.76 -13.87
C ASN A 65 8.50 68.27 -12.49
N VAL A 66 7.29 68.68 -12.11
CA VAL A 66 6.66 68.35 -10.81
C VAL A 66 6.47 66.84 -10.61
N GLN A 67 6.46 66.05 -11.69
CA GLN A 67 6.28 64.59 -11.64
C GLN A 67 7.51 63.83 -11.10
N CYS A 68 8.72 64.41 -11.18
CA CYS A 68 9.95 63.81 -10.64
C CYS A 68 10.53 64.64 -9.49
N CYS A 69 10.53 65.97 -9.63
CA CYS A 69 11.16 66.88 -8.67
C CYS A 69 10.15 67.58 -7.73
N GLY A 70 8.86 67.24 -7.82
CA GLY A 70 7.81 67.80 -6.96
C GLY A 70 7.80 67.22 -5.55
N ASN A 71 6.80 67.63 -4.77
CA ASN A 71 6.55 67.08 -3.43
C ASN A 71 6.18 65.59 -3.51
N PRO A 72 6.37 64.81 -2.42
CA PRO A 72 6.09 63.36 -2.42
C PRO A 72 4.68 62.96 -2.90
N ALA A 73 3.68 63.84 -2.76
CA ALA A 73 2.33 63.60 -3.28
C ALA A 73 2.24 63.69 -4.82
N ASP A 74 3.03 64.58 -5.43
CA ASP A 74 2.98 64.90 -6.86
C ASP A 74 3.92 64.02 -7.70
N ARG A 75 4.90 63.36 -7.06
CA ARG A 75 5.85 62.45 -7.72
C ARG A 75 5.18 61.21 -8.29
N ILE A 76 5.60 60.72 -9.45
CA ILE A 76 5.03 59.49 -10.05
C ILE A 76 5.45 58.19 -9.34
N TYR A 77 6.43 58.25 -8.44
CA TYR A 77 6.95 57.12 -7.66
C TYR A 77 6.92 57.43 -6.15
N THR A 78 7.05 56.39 -5.32
CA THR A 78 7.16 56.49 -3.86
C THR A 78 8.49 55.90 -3.39
N ASP A 79 9.14 56.57 -2.43
CA ASP A 79 10.42 56.12 -1.86
C ASP A 79 10.22 54.92 -0.92
N ASN A 80 9.04 54.81 -0.29
CA ASN A 80 8.71 53.79 0.69
C ASN A 80 7.54 52.91 0.22
N ILE A 81 7.78 52.13 -0.85
CA ILE A 81 6.75 51.31 -1.51
C ILE A 81 6.03 50.31 -0.58
N LEU A 82 6.73 49.80 0.45
CA LEU A 82 6.19 48.81 1.39
C LEU A 82 5.18 49.40 2.37
N THR A 83 5.37 50.65 2.78
CA THR A 83 4.57 51.29 3.84
C THR A 83 3.58 52.32 3.31
N ASP A 84 3.62 52.62 2.01
CA ASP A 84 2.71 53.56 1.39
C ASP A 84 1.29 52.94 1.21
N PRO A 85 0.24 53.50 1.84
CA PRO A 85 -1.14 53.06 1.67
C PRO A 85 -1.79 53.63 0.39
N GLY A 86 -1.07 54.46 -0.37
CA GLY A 86 -1.58 55.10 -1.58
C GLY A 86 -1.62 54.19 -2.81
N LYS A 87 -2.01 54.77 -3.94
CA LYS A 87 -2.10 54.07 -5.25
C LYS A 87 -0.77 53.52 -5.77
N ARG A 88 0.34 53.97 -5.17
CA ARG A 88 1.73 53.69 -5.58
C ARG A 88 2.42 52.69 -4.65
N GLY A 89 1.79 52.32 -3.54
CA GLY A 89 2.33 51.38 -2.57
C GLY A 89 1.69 50.00 -2.63
N ILE A 90 2.31 49.05 -1.93
CA ILE A 90 1.86 47.64 -1.89
C ILE A 90 1.39 47.19 -0.51
N LEU A 91 1.21 48.12 0.43
CA LEU A 91 0.82 47.82 1.82
C LEU A 91 -0.50 47.02 1.89
N TYR A 92 -1.56 47.49 1.22
CA TYR A 92 -2.86 46.83 1.26
C TYR A 92 -2.84 45.42 0.64
N PRO A 93 -2.29 45.20 -0.57
CA PRO A 93 -2.13 43.85 -1.13
C PRO A 93 -1.40 42.86 -0.20
N ILE A 94 -0.33 43.29 0.48
CA ILE A 94 0.44 42.44 1.42
C ILE A 94 -0.40 42.08 2.65
N VAL A 95 -1.08 43.06 3.24
CA VAL A 95 -1.93 42.84 4.43
C VAL A 95 -3.08 41.89 4.09
N PHE A 96 -3.73 42.07 2.94
CA PHE A 96 -4.79 41.16 2.50
C PHE A 96 -4.26 39.75 2.23
N PHE A 97 -3.09 39.63 1.60
CA PHE A 97 -2.48 38.32 1.34
C PHE A 97 -2.15 37.58 2.64
N PHE A 98 -1.71 38.29 3.68
CA PHE A 98 -1.49 37.72 5.00
C PHE A 98 -2.80 37.25 5.66
N ILE A 99 -3.86 38.08 5.58
CA ILE A 99 -5.19 37.75 6.12
C ILE A 99 -5.78 36.54 5.40
N GLU A 100 -5.76 36.52 4.07
CA GLU A 100 -6.22 35.39 3.25
C GLU A 100 -5.42 34.11 3.55
N GLY A 101 -4.09 34.22 3.63
CA GLY A 101 -3.22 33.10 3.99
C GLY A 101 -3.56 32.52 5.37
N PHE A 102 -3.79 33.38 6.35
CA PHE A 102 -4.20 32.97 7.69
C PHE A 102 -5.59 32.33 7.70
N LEU A 103 -6.57 32.91 6.99
CA LEU A 103 -7.91 32.34 6.86
C LEU A 103 -7.89 30.97 6.17
N CYS A 104 -7.16 30.82 5.07
CA CYS A 104 -6.98 29.54 4.38
C CYS A 104 -6.30 28.50 5.28
N TRP A 105 -5.27 28.89 6.03
CA TRP A 105 -4.59 28.02 6.99
C TRP A 105 -5.54 27.57 8.11
N VAL A 106 -6.33 28.49 8.69
CA VAL A 106 -7.36 28.17 9.69
C VAL A 106 -8.48 27.32 9.09
N LEU A 107 -8.88 27.53 7.83
CA LEU A 107 -9.87 26.71 7.15
C LEU A 107 -9.38 25.28 6.91
N ILE A 108 -8.13 25.10 6.48
CA ILE A 108 -7.52 23.77 6.30
C ILE A 108 -7.40 23.08 7.66
N LEU A 109 -6.84 23.77 8.66
CA LEU A 109 -6.73 23.23 10.01
C LEU A 109 -8.09 22.90 10.59
N SER A 110 -9.09 23.77 10.44
CA SER A 110 -10.44 23.51 10.94
C SER A 110 -11.13 22.40 10.14
N TYR A 111 -10.87 22.21 8.85
CA TYR A 111 -11.37 21.06 8.10
C TYR A 111 -10.76 19.75 8.62
N GLU A 112 -9.44 19.72 8.83
CA GLU A 112 -8.74 18.57 9.42
C GLU A 112 -9.22 18.30 10.87
N TYR A 113 -9.31 19.33 11.72
CA TYR A 113 -9.73 19.20 13.12
C TYR A 113 -11.23 18.96 13.29
N ALA A 114 -12.08 19.55 12.44
CA ALA A 114 -13.53 19.31 12.41
C ALA A 114 -13.83 17.91 11.88
N MET A 115 -13.02 17.34 10.97
CA MET A 115 -13.06 15.91 10.68
C MET A 115 -12.72 15.07 11.91
N VAL A 116 -11.72 15.48 12.69
CA VAL A 116 -11.31 14.79 13.93
C VAL A 116 -12.33 14.95 15.08
N THR A 117 -13.16 16.00 15.08
CA THR A 117 -14.17 16.26 16.14
C THR A 117 -15.60 15.90 15.75
N ARG A 118 -16.04 16.03 14.48
CA ARG A 118 -17.35 15.51 14.01
C ARG A 118 -17.40 13.99 14.09
N THR A 119 -16.28 13.29 13.96
CA THR A 119 -16.20 11.86 14.29
C THR A 119 -16.45 11.63 15.78
N LYS A 120 -15.92 12.45 16.69
CA LYS A 120 -16.22 12.35 18.13
C LYS A 120 -17.66 12.72 18.50
N THR A 121 -18.30 13.69 17.83
CA THR A 121 -19.68 14.13 18.19
C THR A 121 -20.79 13.37 17.47
N CYS A 122 -20.60 12.90 16.23
CA CYS A 122 -21.56 11.98 15.60
C CYS A 122 -21.52 10.58 16.23
N CYS A 123 -20.34 10.11 16.68
CA CYS A 123 -20.25 8.81 17.37
C CYS A 123 -20.90 8.81 18.77
N ASN A 124 -21.01 9.96 19.45
CA ASN A 124 -21.75 10.01 20.72
C ASN A 124 -23.27 10.20 20.57
N ARG A 125 -23.78 10.59 19.38
CA ARG A 125 -25.22 10.79 19.17
C ARG A 125 -25.93 9.64 18.46
N ARG A 126 -25.18 8.62 18.00
CA ARG A 126 -25.71 7.39 17.37
C ARG A 126 -25.65 6.14 18.24
N LYS A 127 -25.35 6.28 19.54
CA LYS A 127 -25.36 5.17 20.50
C LYS A 127 -26.77 4.69 20.92
N ASN A 128 -27.81 5.04 20.16
CA ASN A 128 -29.18 4.53 20.36
C ASN A 128 -30.00 4.68 19.08
N ARG A 129 -29.75 3.85 18.05
CA ARG A 129 -30.80 3.50 17.08
C ARG A 129 -30.44 2.26 16.25
N LYS A 130 -31.10 1.16 16.64
CA LYS A 130 -31.49 -0.01 15.84
C LYS A 130 -30.36 -0.90 15.33
N VAL A 131 -30.06 -1.91 16.13
CA VAL A 131 -30.04 -3.30 15.65
C VAL A 131 -31.41 -3.54 15.00
N ALA A 132 -31.41 -3.67 13.69
CA ALA A 132 -32.55 -4.17 12.93
C ALA A 132 -31.97 -5.18 11.95
N ASP A 133 -32.47 -6.40 12.11
CA ASP A 133 -32.12 -7.58 11.34
C ASP A 133 -32.14 -7.28 9.83
N VAL A 134 -31.06 -7.66 9.16
CA VAL A 134 -31.09 -7.92 7.72
C VAL A 134 -30.74 -9.39 7.57
N GLU A 135 -31.76 -10.22 7.74
CA GLU A 135 -31.75 -11.58 7.22
C GLU A 135 -31.72 -11.51 5.68
N SER A 136 -30.75 -12.25 5.13
CA SER A 136 -30.78 -12.94 3.84
C SER A 136 -31.04 -12.14 2.56
N GLU A 137 -29.96 -11.80 1.86
CA GLU A 137 -29.85 -12.03 0.40
C GLU A 137 -28.86 -13.18 0.13
N ASP A 138 -28.88 -14.21 0.98
CA ASP A 138 -28.16 -15.47 0.77
C ASP A 138 -28.99 -16.40 -0.13
N ALA A 139 -29.08 -16.06 -1.41
CA ALA A 139 -29.68 -16.97 -2.39
C ALA A 139 -29.28 -16.67 -3.85
N LEU A 140 -28.03 -16.31 -4.16
CA LEU A 140 -27.51 -16.49 -5.55
C LEU A 140 -25.99 -16.36 -5.78
N THR A 141 -25.14 -16.55 -4.78
CA THR A 141 -23.69 -16.72 -5.01
C THR A 141 -23.22 -17.91 -4.19
N GLY A 142 -22.72 -18.96 -4.83
CA GLY A 142 -22.18 -20.15 -4.15
C GLY A 142 -20.89 -19.80 -3.40
N GLU A 143 -21.01 -19.07 -2.31
CA GLU A 143 -19.91 -18.76 -1.39
C GLU A 143 -19.49 -20.03 -0.64
N ASP A 144 -18.19 -20.18 -0.40
CA ASP A 144 -17.65 -21.40 0.17
C ASP A 144 -18.00 -21.52 1.66
N SER A 145 -18.34 -22.74 2.12
CA SER A 145 -18.72 -23.00 3.51
C SER A 145 -17.68 -22.52 4.51
N ASP A 146 -16.38 -22.61 4.18
CA ASP A 146 -15.29 -22.29 5.10
C ASP A 146 -15.15 -20.77 5.27
N VAL A 147 -15.47 -20.01 4.22
CA VAL A 147 -15.54 -18.55 4.26
C VAL A 147 -16.72 -18.11 5.13
N ILE A 148 -17.87 -18.77 4.99
CA ILE A 148 -19.07 -18.46 5.78
C ILE A 148 -18.84 -18.79 7.26
N GLU A 149 -18.25 -19.94 7.56
CA GLU A 149 -17.90 -20.34 8.93
C GLU A 149 -16.93 -19.33 9.56
N GLU A 150 -15.89 -18.91 8.82
CA GLU A 150 -14.95 -17.91 9.28
C GLU A 150 -15.61 -16.54 9.50
N GLN A 151 -16.48 -16.10 8.58
CA GLN A 151 -17.25 -14.86 8.76
C GLN A 151 -18.11 -14.89 10.03
N ASN A 152 -18.79 -16.01 10.28
CA ASN A 152 -19.60 -16.18 11.47
C ASN A 152 -18.74 -16.20 12.74
N ARG A 153 -17.57 -16.84 12.69
CA ARG A 153 -16.59 -16.84 13.77
C ARG A 153 -16.12 -15.42 14.10
N VAL A 154 -15.74 -14.64 13.09
CA VAL A 154 -15.29 -13.25 13.24
C VAL A 154 -16.38 -12.35 13.82
N LYS A 155 -17.63 -12.50 13.36
CA LYS A 155 -18.78 -11.74 13.88
C LYS A 155 -19.08 -12.05 15.35
N ALA A 156 -18.78 -13.27 15.81
CA ALA A 156 -18.96 -13.71 17.19
C ALA A 156 -17.80 -13.31 18.12
N MET A 157 -16.63 -12.92 17.57
CA MET A 157 -15.45 -12.55 18.36
C MET A 157 -15.55 -11.13 18.93
N ASN A 158 -14.95 -10.95 20.11
CA ASN A 158 -14.67 -9.62 20.66
C ASN A 158 -13.37 -9.06 20.06
N SER A 159 -13.17 -7.75 20.21
CA SER A 159 -11.99 -7.04 19.67
C SER A 159 -10.64 -7.59 20.17
N ASP A 160 -10.63 -8.20 21.35
CA ASP A 160 -9.42 -8.63 22.06
C ASP A 160 -9.09 -10.11 21.83
N ASP A 161 -9.98 -10.85 21.15
CA ASP A 161 -9.86 -12.30 20.97
C ASP A 161 -8.84 -12.70 19.90
N ALA A 162 -8.40 -11.75 19.08
CA ALA A 162 -7.46 -11.97 17.98
C ALA A 162 -6.51 -10.78 17.78
N VAL A 163 -5.37 -11.08 17.16
CA VAL A 163 -4.29 -10.09 16.96
C VAL A 163 -4.68 -9.07 15.87
N VAL A 164 -5.32 -9.55 14.81
CA VAL A 164 -5.91 -8.72 13.76
C VAL A 164 -7.31 -9.23 13.47
N ILE A 165 -8.30 -8.34 13.54
CA ILE A 165 -9.68 -8.62 13.15
C ILE A 165 -10.08 -7.62 12.07
N VAL A 166 -10.66 -8.11 10.99
CA VAL A 166 -11.29 -7.28 9.95
C VAL A 166 -12.73 -7.73 9.90
N ASN A 167 -13.66 -6.82 10.18
CA ASN A 167 -15.08 -7.14 10.26
C ASN A 167 -15.85 -6.31 9.23
N ASP A 168 -16.24 -6.97 8.13
CA ASP A 168 -17.10 -6.48 7.06
C ASP A 168 -16.70 -5.12 6.47
N VAL A 169 -15.43 -5.00 6.07
CA VAL A 169 -14.94 -3.76 5.44
C VAL A 169 -15.50 -3.65 4.02
N LYS A 170 -16.59 -2.87 3.85
CA LYS A 170 -17.43 -2.84 2.62
C LYS A 170 -16.72 -2.55 1.31
N LYS A 171 -15.57 -1.86 1.32
CA LYS A 171 -14.87 -1.57 0.06
C LYS A 171 -14.58 -2.85 -0.73
N TRP A 172 -14.42 -3.97 -0.02
CA TRP A 172 -14.21 -5.29 -0.61
C TRP A 172 -14.97 -6.44 0.10
N GLN A 173 -15.79 -6.18 1.14
CA GLN A 173 -16.47 -7.21 1.97
C GLN A 173 -15.48 -8.23 2.55
N VAL A 174 -14.41 -7.69 3.14
CA VAL A 174 -13.33 -8.48 3.73
C VAL A 174 -13.64 -8.72 5.18
N THR A 175 -13.71 -10.00 5.57
CA THR A 175 -13.87 -10.42 6.97
C THR A 175 -12.84 -11.51 7.30
N ILE A 176 -11.91 -11.25 8.21
CA ILE A 176 -10.87 -12.20 8.65
C ILE A 176 -10.56 -11.97 10.12
N ALA A 177 -10.37 -13.03 10.92
CA ALA A 177 -9.68 -12.95 12.20
C ALA A 177 -8.40 -13.77 12.19
N ILE A 178 -7.27 -13.09 12.41
CA ILE A 178 -5.98 -13.74 12.65
C ILE A 178 -5.90 -14.03 14.15
N GLY A 179 -6.45 -15.18 14.51
CA GLY A 179 -6.81 -15.54 15.89
C GLY A 179 -5.66 -16.01 16.78
N GLN A 180 -4.49 -16.35 16.24
CA GLN A 180 -3.39 -16.88 17.07
C GLN A 180 -2.10 -16.07 16.92
N PRO A 181 -1.45 -15.71 18.04
CA PRO A 181 -0.08 -15.21 18.02
C PRO A 181 0.83 -16.22 17.30
N LYS A 182 1.81 -15.71 16.53
CA LYS A 182 2.80 -16.51 15.76
C LYS A 182 2.31 -17.12 14.46
N ASN A 183 1.06 -16.90 14.07
CA ASN A 183 0.57 -17.38 12.77
C ASN A 183 1.01 -16.46 11.63
N CYS A 184 1.11 -17.04 10.43
CA CYS A 184 1.30 -16.30 9.19
C CYS A 184 0.08 -16.50 8.31
N PHE A 185 -0.63 -15.41 8.05
CA PHE A 185 -1.78 -15.39 7.17
C PHE A 185 -1.38 -14.91 5.78
N GLY A 186 -1.69 -15.73 4.78
CA GLY A 186 -1.47 -15.42 3.36
C GLY A 186 -2.73 -14.91 2.69
N LEU A 187 -2.66 -13.71 2.12
CA LEU A 187 -3.70 -13.16 1.26
C LEU A 187 -3.28 -13.29 -0.21
N LEU A 188 -3.81 -14.31 -0.89
CA LEU A 188 -3.62 -14.54 -2.33
C LEU A 188 -4.75 -13.89 -3.12
N GLY A 189 -4.48 -13.50 -4.36
CA GLY A 189 -5.47 -12.88 -5.24
C GLY A 189 -4.83 -12.36 -6.50
N VAL A 190 -5.61 -12.18 -7.57
CA VAL A 190 -5.12 -11.54 -8.80
C VAL A 190 -4.81 -10.06 -8.56
N ASN A 191 -4.11 -9.44 -9.51
CA ASN A 191 -3.95 -7.99 -9.52
C ASN A 191 -5.33 -7.33 -9.65
N GLY A 192 -5.59 -6.31 -8.83
CA GLY A 192 -6.90 -5.67 -8.78
C GLY A 192 -7.93 -6.31 -7.84
N ALA A 193 -7.60 -7.44 -7.19
CA ALA A 193 -8.52 -8.09 -6.24
C ALA A 193 -8.80 -7.28 -4.96
N GLY A 194 -7.99 -6.26 -4.64
CA GLY A 194 -8.17 -5.39 -3.46
C GLY A 194 -7.14 -5.59 -2.34
N LYS A 195 -6.17 -6.50 -2.48
CA LYS A 195 -5.16 -6.87 -1.45
C LYS A 195 -4.43 -5.67 -0.83
N THR A 196 -3.73 -4.87 -1.65
CA THR A 196 -3.01 -3.67 -1.21
C THR A 196 -3.95 -2.64 -0.59
N THR A 197 -5.15 -2.47 -1.14
CA THR A 197 -6.15 -1.55 -0.59
C THR A 197 -6.60 -1.98 0.81
N THR A 198 -6.74 -3.30 1.06
CA THR A 198 -7.01 -3.84 2.40
C THR A 198 -5.90 -3.49 3.38
N PHE A 199 -4.63 -3.62 2.96
CA PHE A 199 -3.50 -3.25 3.82
C PHE A 199 -3.44 -1.75 4.10
N GLN A 200 -3.71 -0.91 3.10
CA GLN A 200 -3.83 0.54 3.29
C GLN A 200 -4.97 0.92 4.26
N MET A 201 -6.06 0.14 4.28
CA MET A 201 -7.13 0.35 5.27
C MET A 201 -6.68 -0.06 6.68
N LEU A 202 -5.95 -1.18 6.82
CA LEU A 202 -5.39 -1.64 8.09
C LEU A 202 -4.34 -0.69 8.67
N THR A 203 -3.53 -0.04 7.82
CA THR A 203 -2.53 0.94 8.26
C THR A 203 -3.11 2.33 8.52
N GLY A 204 -4.39 2.56 8.16
CA GLY A 204 -5.06 3.85 8.27
C GLY A 204 -4.70 4.84 7.14
N GLU A 205 -3.99 4.41 6.10
CA GLU A 205 -3.71 5.22 4.90
C GLU A 205 -4.99 5.48 4.10
N ASN A 206 -5.84 4.47 3.98
CA ASN A 206 -7.18 4.56 3.41
C ASN A 206 -8.25 4.50 4.51
N ARG A 207 -9.34 5.24 4.31
CA ARG A 207 -10.48 5.22 5.23
C ARG A 207 -11.34 3.97 5.04
N ILE A 208 -11.86 3.47 6.16
CA ILE A 208 -12.85 2.40 6.23
C ILE A 208 -14.25 3.03 6.23
N ASP A 209 -14.94 2.97 5.09
CA ASP A 209 -16.27 3.57 4.93
C ASP A 209 -17.33 2.86 5.79
N ASP A 210 -17.38 1.53 5.73
CA ASP A 210 -18.27 0.67 6.52
C ASP A 210 -17.49 -0.51 7.10
N GLY A 211 -18.02 -1.08 8.19
CA GLY A 211 -17.30 -2.05 9.02
C GLY A 211 -16.21 -1.41 9.88
N ASP A 212 -15.36 -2.25 10.46
CA ASP A 212 -14.19 -1.85 11.25
C ASP A 212 -13.07 -2.92 11.20
N ALA A 213 -11.85 -2.52 11.55
CA ALA A 213 -10.73 -3.43 11.76
C ALA A 213 -10.12 -3.17 13.13
N PHE A 214 -9.64 -4.21 13.81
CA PHE A 214 -9.03 -4.15 15.12
C PHE A 214 -7.63 -4.74 15.07
N ILE A 215 -6.68 -4.07 15.72
CA ILE A 215 -5.30 -4.54 15.89
C ILE A 215 -5.02 -4.53 17.38
N ASN A 216 -4.78 -5.70 17.97
CA ASN A 216 -4.60 -5.88 19.43
C ASN A 216 -5.72 -5.19 20.24
N GLY A 217 -6.99 -5.41 19.89
CA GLY A 217 -8.14 -4.79 20.56
C GLY A 217 -8.45 -3.35 20.17
N LEU A 218 -7.58 -2.68 19.40
CA LEU A 218 -7.74 -1.27 19.06
C LEU A 218 -8.37 -1.09 17.68
N SER A 219 -9.49 -0.38 17.62
CA SER A 219 -10.15 -0.01 16.35
C SER A 219 -9.24 0.87 15.49
N VAL A 220 -9.01 0.44 14.26
CA VAL A 220 -8.31 1.20 13.22
C VAL A 220 -9.19 2.35 12.76
N LYS A 221 -10.53 2.21 12.74
CA LYS A 221 -11.41 3.30 12.31
C LYS A 221 -11.45 4.48 13.30
N THR A 222 -11.41 4.22 14.60
CA THR A 222 -11.48 5.28 15.63
C THR A 222 -10.12 5.70 16.20
N ASP A 223 -9.22 4.74 16.40
CA ASP A 223 -7.96 4.90 17.14
C ASP A 223 -6.73 4.46 16.32
N TRP A 224 -6.73 4.71 15.00
CA TRP A 224 -5.66 4.28 14.08
C TRP A 224 -4.23 4.59 14.56
N ILE A 225 -4.01 5.73 15.23
CA ILE A 225 -2.69 6.09 15.77
C ILE A 225 -2.24 5.09 16.84
N LYS A 226 -3.15 4.68 17.74
CA LYS A 226 -2.82 3.71 18.79
C LYS A 226 -2.69 2.31 18.21
N ALA A 227 -3.61 1.92 17.33
CA ALA A 227 -3.56 0.63 16.62
C ALA A 227 -2.26 0.48 15.82
N GLY A 228 -1.80 1.56 15.17
CA GLY A 228 -0.59 1.57 14.35
C GLY A 228 0.74 1.65 15.13
N ARG A 229 0.73 1.91 16.44
CA ARG A 229 1.99 2.04 17.23
C ARG A 229 2.81 0.75 17.20
N ASP A 230 2.13 -0.38 17.31
CA ASP A 230 2.72 -1.72 17.39
C ASP A 230 2.55 -2.52 16.07
N LEU A 231 2.25 -1.82 14.97
CA LEU A 231 2.10 -2.37 13.63
C LEU A 231 3.34 -2.05 12.78
N GLY A 232 3.94 -3.06 12.17
CA GLY A 232 4.90 -2.93 11.08
C GLY A 232 4.22 -3.04 9.73
N TYR A 233 4.63 -2.24 8.76
CA TYR A 233 4.14 -2.32 7.39
C TYR A 233 5.28 -2.20 6.39
N CYS A 234 5.41 -3.17 5.50
CA CYS A 234 6.30 -3.13 4.34
C CYS A 234 5.43 -2.99 3.07
N PRO A 235 5.36 -1.80 2.43
CA PRO A 235 4.58 -1.58 1.22
C PRO A 235 5.17 -2.31 0.00
N GLN A 236 4.41 -2.46 -1.09
CA GLN A 236 4.89 -3.06 -2.34
C GLN A 236 6.07 -2.29 -2.96
N PHE A 237 5.99 -0.96 -2.97
CA PHE A 237 7.05 -0.08 -3.48
C PHE A 237 7.95 0.42 -2.35
N ASP A 238 9.26 0.43 -2.59
CA ASP A 238 10.24 0.90 -1.61
C ASP A 238 10.12 2.43 -1.38
N ALA A 239 9.46 2.81 -0.28
CA ALA A 239 9.26 4.19 0.14
C ALA A 239 10.49 4.76 0.87
N VAL A 240 11.63 4.80 0.18
CA VAL A 240 12.93 5.21 0.73
C VAL A 240 13.46 6.50 0.11
N ILE A 241 14.06 7.37 0.93
CA ILE A 241 14.71 8.62 0.49
C ILE A 241 16.05 8.27 -0.14
N LYS A 242 16.21 8.55 -1.44
CA LYS A 242 17.34 8.05 -2.24
C LYS A 242 18.67 8.74 -1.88
N GLU A 243 18.59 9.94 -1.35
CA GLU A 243 19.71 10.81 -0.99
C GLU A 243 20.35 10.41 0.34
N MET A 244 19.60 9.73 1.22
CA MET A 244 20.07 9.26 2.52
C MET A 244 20.85 7.95 2.39
N THR A 245 21.68 7.67 3.38
CA THR A 245 22.29 6.35 3.56
C THR A 245 21.30 5.39 4.23
N GLY A 246 21.58 4.08 4.12
CA GLY A 246 20.77 3.06 4.80
C GLY A 246 20.76 3.26 6.32
N GLU A 247 21.91 3.59 6.91
CA GLU A 247 22.04 3.84 8.35
C GLU A 247 21.23 5.08 8.78
N GLU A 248 21.36 6.19 8.06
CA GLU A 248 20.61 7.42 8.35
C GLU A 248 19.09 7.19 8.27
N THR A 249 18.65 6.41 7.28
CA THR A 249 17.24 6.09 7.08
C THR A 249 16.69 5.25 8.24
N LEU A 250 17.40 4.19 8.62
CA LEU A 250 17.03 3.36 9.76
C LEU A 250 17.02 4.14 11.07
N TYR A 251 18.03 4.99 11.28
CA TYR A 251 18.10 5.87 12.44
C TYR A 251 16.91 6.84 12.49
N MET A 252 16.56 7.46 11.35
CA MET A 252 15.41 8.36 11.23
C MET A 252 14.10 7.64 11.60
N PHE A 253 13.82 6.50 10.99
CA PHE A 253 12.59 5.74 11.27
C PHE A 253 12.52 5.23 12.71
N ALA A 254 13.66 4.82 13.30
CA ALA A 254 13.73 4.45 14.72
C ALA A 254 13.41 5.62 15.66
N ARG A 255 13.87 6.83 15.33
CA ARG A 255 13.53 8.04 16.07
C ARG A 255 12.06 8.43 15.93
N ILE A 256 11.48 8.30 14.73
CA ILE A 256 10.04 8.54 14.48
C ILE A 256 9.18 7.55 15.29
N ARG A 257 9.60 6.29 15.40
CA ARG A 257 8.97 5.26 16.25
C ARG A 257 9.14 5.51 17.76
N GLY A 258 9.90 6.53 18.16
CA GLY A 258 10.11 6.89 19.56
C GLY A 258 11.17 6.07 20.29
N ILE A 259 12.02 5.33 19.58
CA ILE A 259 13.09 4.54 20.21
C ILE A 259 14.18 5.50 20.74
N PRO A 260 14.60 5.41 22.02
CA PRO A 260 15.64 6.26 22.57
C PRO A 260 16.97 6.12 21.82
N ALA A 261 17.66 7.23 21.55
CA ALA A 261 18.90 7.24 20.76
C ALA A 261 20.00 6.29 21.30
N ARG A 262 20.06 6.12 22.62
CA ARG A 262 20.95 5.17 23.30
C ARG A 262 20.67 3.72 22.92
N GLU A 263 19.40 3.35 22.76
CA GLU A 263 18.99 2.00 22.37
C GLU A 263 19.13 1.78 20.87
N ILE A 264 18.97 2.84 20.06
CA ILE A 264 19.20 2.77 18.63
C ILE A 264 20.65 2.41 18.34
N ARG A 265 21.62 3.07 18.98
CA ARG A 265 23.05 2.74 18.79
C ARG A 265 23.39 1.34 19.28
N VAL A 266 22.80 0.85 20.37
CA VAL A 266 23.02 -0.53 20.85
C VAL A 266 22.36 -1.55 19.91
N LYS A 267 21.15 -1.29 19.42
CA LYS A 267 20.47 -2.16 18.43
C LYS A 267 21.18 -2.13 17.07
N LEU A 268 21.75 -0.99 16.67
CA LEU A 268 22.55 -0.81 15.45
C LEU A 268 23.99 -1.35 15.57
N CYS A 269 24.63 -1.29 16.76
CA CYS A 269 26.00 -1.79 17.00
C CYS A 269 26.08 -3.25 17.44
N ALA A 270 25.07 -3.82 18.09
CA ALA A 270 25.02 -5.26 18.43
C ALA A 270 24.96 -6.16 17.18
N ILE A 271 24.78 -5.55 16.02
CA ILE A 271 24.88 -6.13 14.69
C ILE A 271 26.35 -6.35 14.26
N GLY A 272 27.31 -5.64 14.88
CA GLY A 272 28.72 -5.61 14.48
C GLY A 272 29.73 -6.18 15.48
N SER A 273 29.34 -6.81 16.59
CA SER A 273 30.31 -7.34 17.58
C SER A 273 29.96 -8.73 18.14
N ASN A 274 30.88 -9.68 17.92
CA ASN A 274 30.88 -11.05 18.45
C ASN A 274 30.97 -11.06 19.98
N SER A 275 29.88 -11.37 20.71
CA SER A 275 29.95 -11.72 22.15
C SER A 275 28.73 -12.53 22.67
N ASN A 276 28.79 -13.83 22.41
CA ASN A 276 28.45 -15.07 23.14
C ASN A 276 27.40 -15.18 24.28
N LYS A 277 26.63 -14.17 24.69
CA LYS A 277 25.54 -14.43 25.68
C LYS A 277 24.24 -13.67 25.48
N ALA A 278 24.26 -12.58 24.72
CA ALA A 278 23.06 -11.91 24.17
C ALA A 278 22.76 -12.36 22.72
N GLU A 279 23.37 -13.47 22.30
CA GLU A 279 23.52 -13.87 20.90
C GLU A 279 22.31 -14.61 20.33
N LYS A 280 21.41 -15.18 21.14
CA LYS A 280 20.24 -15.93 20.64
C LYS A 280 19.01 -15.07 20.36
N LEU A 281 18.78 -14.00 21.13
CA LEU A 281 17.63 -13.12 20.96
C LEU A 281 17.86 -12.07 19.84
N LEU A 282 19.10 -11.58 19.72
CA LEU A 282 19.51 -10.62 18.70
C LEU A 282 20.00 -11.25 17.38
N LYS A 283 20.33 -12.55 17.30
CA LYS A 283 20.57 -13.21 15.99
C LYS A 283 19.32 -13.43 15.16
N PHE A 284 18.13 -13.41 15.76
CA PHE A 284 16.87 -13.66 15.06
C PHE A 284 16.16 -12.35 14.68
N ALA A 285 16.00 -11.41 15.62
CA ALA A 285 15.53 -10.05 15.36
C ALA A 285 16.58 -9.18 14.64
N GLY A 286 17.85 -9.35 14.99
CA GLY A 286 19.00 -8.83 14.26
C GLY A 286 19.53 -9.81 13.21
N GLY A 287 18.79 -10.87 12.86
CA GLY A 287 19.11 -11.76 11.73
C GLY A 287 19.05 -11.06 10.38
N CYS A 288 18.21 -10.02 10.29
CA CYS A 288 18.22 -9.04 9.19
C CYS A 288 19.51 -8.23 9.09
N TYR A 289 20.34 -8.26 10.13
CA TYR A 289 21.51 -7.42 10.25
C TYR A 289 22.81 -8.21 10.42
N HIS A 290 22.78 -9.41 11.03
CA HIS A 290 23.95 -10.27 11.30
C HIS A 290 24.09 -11.44 10.32
N SER A 291 23.00 -11.91 9.68
CA SER A 291 23.08 -13.01 8.69
C SER A 291 23.31 -12.53 7.26
N TYR A 292 23.17 -11.24 7.00
CA TYR A 292 23.72 -10.65 5.81
C TYR A 292 25.12 -10.17 6.15
N SER A 293 26.08 -10.55 5.34
CA SER A 293 27.20 -9.66 5.04
C SER A 293 26.65 -8.36 4.44
N TRP A 294 25.91 -7.56 5.22
CA TRP A 294 25.75 -6.13 4.96
C TRP A 294 27.12 -5.57 5.25
N HIS A 295 27.97 -5.65 4.23
CA HIS A 295 29.27 -5.02 4.23
C HIS A 295 29.04 -3.60 4.76
N ARG A 296 29.82 -3.17 5.76
CA ARG A 296 29.78 -1.80 6.30
C ARG A 296 29.72 -0.73 5.18
N SER A 297 30.31 -1.05 4.03
CA SER A 297 30.29 -0.24 2.82
C SER A 297 28.92 -0.06 2.13
N ILE A 298 27.87 -0.85 2.42
CA ILE A 298 26.52 -0.64 1.87
C ILE A 298 25.74 0.31 2.77
N CYS A 299 25.81 0.16 4.09
CA CYS A 299 25.12 1.04 5.04
C CYS A 299 25.60 2.49 4.96
N GLU A 300 26.87 2.70 4.62
CA GLU A 300 27.49 4.03 4.40
C GLU A 300 27.23 4.61 3.00
N LYS A 301 26.66 3.82 2.07
CA LYS A 301 26.34 4.28 0.71
C LYS A 301 24.94 4.87 0.65
N GLN A 302 24.78 5.89 -0.20
CA GLN A 302 23.48 6.47 -0.52
C GLN A 302 22.56 5.45 -1.19
N ILE A 303 21.29 5.44 -0.81
CA ILE A 303 20.26 4.50 -1.27
C ILE A 303 20.04 4.55 -2.79
N LYS A 304 20.33 5.68 -3.45
CA LYS A 304 20.31 5.79 -4.92
C LYS A 304 21.18 4.73 -5.60
N SER A 305 22.27 4.29 -4.95
CA SER A 305 23.21 3.29 -5.47
C SER A 305 22.80 1.84 -5.18
N TYR A 306 21.72 1.62 -4.42
CA TYR A 306 21.28 0.28 -4.05
C TYR A 306 20.59 -0.42 -5.23
N SER A 307 20.86 -1.73 -5.36
CA SER A 307 20.06 -2.62 -6.19
C SER A 307 18.62 -2.71 -5.66
N GLY A 308 17.67 -3.12 -6.50
CA GLY A 308 16.27 -3.31 -6.07
C GLY A 308 16.14 -4.22 -4.85
N GLY A 309 16.88 -5.35 -4.84
CA GLY A 309 16.90 -6.25 -3.68
C GLY A 309 17.42 -5.61 -2.39
N ASN A 310 18.41 -4.73 -2.46
CA ASN A 310 18.92 -4.01 -1.27
C ASN A 310 17.94 -2.95 -0.78
N LYS A 311 17.23 -2.27 -1.69
CA LYS A 311 16.14 -1.35 -1.32
C LYS A 311 15.01 -2.12 -0.64
N ARG A 312 14.65 -3.29 -1.17
CA ARG A 312 13.64 -4.17 -0.57
C ARG A 312 14.00 -4.61 0.85
N ARG A 313 15.25 -5.02 1.05
CA ARG A 313 15.74 -5.40 2.39
C ARG A 313 15.75 -4.22 3.34
N LEU A 314 16.07 -3.01 2.87
CA LEU A 314 15.99 -1.79 3.68
C LEU A 314 14.54 -1.49 4.07
N SER A 315 13.59 -1.57 3.13
CA SER A 315 12.15 -1.41 3.39
C SER A 315 11.65 -2.40 4.43
N LEU A 316 12.06 -3.68 4.32
CA LEU A 316 11.74 -4.68 5.32
C LEU A 316 12.40 -4.35 6.67
N GLY A 317 13.65 -3.90 6.66
CA GLY A 317 14.36 -3.44 7.85
C GLY A 317 13.62 -2.32 8.57
N ILE A 318 13.05 -1.35 7.83
CA ILE A 318 12.24 -0.25 8.35
C ILE A 318 10.95 -0.77 9.00
N ALA A 319 10.26 -1.72 8.37
CA ALA A 319 9.02 -2.29 8.90
C ALA A 319 9.25 -3.07 10.22
N LEU A 320 10.44 -3.63 10.41
CA LEU A 320 10.85 -4.38 11.60
C LEU A 320 11.39 -3.51 12.73
N ILE A 321 11.59 -2.20 12.50
CA ILE A 321 12.05 -1.28 13.55
C ILE A 321 11.06 -1.28 14.70
N GLY A 322 11.55 -1.59 15.90
CA GLY A 322 10.73 -1.63 17.11
C GLY A 322 10.17 -3.01 17.44
N LEU A 323 10.38 -4.01 16.59
CA LEU A 323 9.87 -5.38 16.74
C LEU A 323 8.36 -5.41 17.02
N PRO A 324 7.55 -5.01 16.03
CA PRO A 324 6.10 -4.96 16.19
C PRO A 324 5.51 -6.35 16.44
N SER A 325 4.40 -6.41 17.18
CA SER A 325 3.65 -7.65 17.38
C SER A 325 2.94 -8.12 16.10
N VAL A 326 2.62 -7.19 15.19
CA VAL A 326 1.97 -7.46 13.90
C VAL A 326 2.78 -6.87 12.75
N LEU A 327 3.06 -7.68 11.73
CA LEU A 327 3.78 -7.24 10.54
C LEU A 327 2.94 -7.50 9.28
N LEU A 328 2.60 -6.42 8.58
CA LEU A 328 1.93 -6.44 7.27
C LEU A 328 2.98 -6.35 6.16
N LEU A 329 2.98 -7.31 5.24
CA LEU A 329 3.96 -7.44 4.17
C LEU A 329 3.25 -7.45 2.81
N ASP A 330 3.30 -6.32 2.08
CA ASP A 330 2.68 -6.24 0.76
C ASP A 330 3.66 -6.70 -0.32
N GLU A 331 3.48 -7.92 -0.80
CA GLU A 331 4.32 -8.64 -1.76
C GLU A 331 5.84 -8.61 -1.45
N PRO A 332 6.27 -9.11 -0.28
CA PRO A 332 7.62 -8.90 0.27
C PRO A 332 8.76 -9.35 -0.64
N THR A 333 8.55 -10.34 -1.51
CA THR A 333 9.61 -10.97 -2.31
C THR A 333 9.53 -10.68 -3.81
N THR A 334 8.63 -9.80 -4.24
CA THR A 334 8.54 -9.35 -5.64
C THR A 334 9.84 -8.70 -6.10
N GLY A 335 10.37 -9.16 -7.24
CA GLY A 335 11.62 -8.63 -7.81
C GLY A 335 12.90 -9.01 -7.06
N VAL A 336 12.82 -9.93 -6.08
CA VAL A 336 13.97 -10.44 -5.33
C VAL A 336 14.46 -11.78 -5.93
N ASP A 337 15.78 -11.94 -6.01
CA ASP A 337 16.40 -13.19 -6.48
C ASP A 337 16.08 -14.39 -5.57
N VAL A 338 16.16 -15.60 -6.11
CA VAL A 338 15.77 -16.84 -5.42
C VAL A 338 16.56 -17.05 -4.11
N ARG A 339 17.85 -16.70 -4.09
CA ARG A 339 18.68 -16.89 -2.89
C ARG A 339 18.29 -15.91 -1.80
N ALA A 340 18.10 -14.64 -2.15
CA ALA A 340 17.66 -13.61 -1.22
C ALA A 340 16.24 -13.86 -0.69
N ARG A 341 15.35 -14.42 -1.52
CA ARG A 341 14.00 -14.83 -1.10
C ARG A 341 14.03 -15.83 0.04
N ARG A 342 14.84 -16.89 -0.07
CA ARG A 342 15.00 -17.88 1.01
C ARG A 342 15.52 -17.27 2.32
N ILE A 343 16.39 -16.27 2.23
CA ILE A 343 16.88 -15.56 3.43
C ILE A 343 15.75 -14.76 4.07
N ILE A 344 14.93 -14.06 3.28
CA ILE A 344 13.75 -13.33 3.76
C ILE A 344 12.76 -14.29 4.44
N TRP A 345 12.53 -15.47 3.85
CA TRP A 345 11.66 -16.48 4.45
C TRP A 345 12.17 -16.96 5.81
N ASN A 346 13.47 -17.26 5.93
CA ASN A 346 14.08 -17.64 7.21
C ASN A 346 13.93 -16.54 8.28
N ILE A 347 13.97 -15.27 7.88
CA ILE A 347 13.72 -14.12 8.77
C ILE A 347 12.28 -14.15 9.26
N PHE A 348 11.31 -14.34 8.37
CA PHE A 348 9.89 -14.41 8.72
C PHE A 348 9.60 -15.56 9.69
N THR A 349 10.09 -16.76 9.40
CA THR A 349 9.99 -17.91 10.32
C THR A 349 10.63 -17.60 11.67
N GLY A 350 11.76 -16.89 11.66
CA GLY A 350 12.42 -16.39 12.86
C GLY A 350 11.55 -15.43 13.68
N LEU A 351 10.91 -14.46 13.05
CA LEU A 351 10.03 -13.48 13.70
C LEU A 351 8.77 -14.14 14.28
N GLN A 352 8.19 -15.11 13.57
CA GLN A 352 7.10 -15.91 14.11
C GLN A 352 7.51 -16.64 15.39
N SER A 353 8.71 -17.22 15.42
CA SER A 353 9.22 -17.89 16.62
C SER A 353 9.37 -16.95 17.84
N LEU A 354 9.60 -15.65 17.57
CA LEU A 354 9.71 -14.60 18.60
C LEU A 354 8.37 -14.08 19.10
N GLY A 355 7.24 -14.40 18.45
CA GLY A 355 5.92 -13.91 18.85
C GLY A 355 5.22 -12.99 17.86
N THR A 356 5.89 -12.57 16.78
CA THR A 356 5.30 -11.65 15.79
C THR A 356 4.32 -12.41 14.88
N SER A 357 3.12 -11.87 14.71
CA SER A 357 2.13 -12.38 13.77
C SER A 357 2.33 -11.73 12.40
N LEU A 358 2.30 -12.53 11.33
CA LEU A 358 2.58 -12.07 9.98
C LEU A 358 1.31 -12.08 9.14
N VAL A 359 1.12 -11.03 8.33
CA VAL A 359 0.08 -10.96 7.31
C VAL A 359 0.77 -10.58 6.03
N LEU A 360 0.82 -11.48 5.05
CA LEU A 360 1.47 -11.22 3.78
C LEU A 360 0.46 -11.27 2.63
N THR A 361 0.59 -10.32 1.71
CA THR A 361 0.02 -10.48 0.37
C THR A 361 1.10 -11.10 -0.50
N SER A 362 0.72 -12.00 -1.38
CA SER A 362 1.62 -12.49 -2.42
C SER A 362 0.85 -12.80 -3.69
N HIS A 363 1.58 -12.90 -4.78
CA HIS A 363 1.15 -13.57 -6.01
C HIS A 363 1.97 -14.83 -6.27
N SER A 364 2.91 -15.17 -5.38
CA SER A 364 3.73 -16.37 -5.45
C SER A 364 3.15 -17.44 -4.54
N MET A 365 2.67 -18.55 -5.14
CA MET A 365 2.11 -19.66 -4.38
C MET A 365 3.17 -20.36 -3.54
N ASP A 366 4.41 -20.45 -4.02
CA ASP A 366 5.54 -21.01 -3.27
C ASP A 366 5.80 -20.27 -1.96
N GLU A 367 5.67 -18.94 -1.96
CA GLU A 367 5.85 -18.12 -0.77
C GLU A 367 4.76 -18.39 0.26
N CYS A 368 3.51 -18.44 -0.18
CA CYS A 368 2.39 -18.74 0.68
C CYS A 368 2.46 -20.16 1.24
N GLU A 369 2.85 -21.15 0.43
CA GLU A 369 3.00 -22.54 0.87
C GLU A 369 4.15 -22.72 1.86
N ALA A 370 5.25 -21.99 1.70
CA ALA A 370 6.40 -22.10 2.59
C ALA A 370 6.20 -21.39 3.94
N LEU A 371 5.41 -20.30 3.98
CA LEU A 371 5.32 -19.43 5.15
C LEU A 371 3.96 -19.47 5.87
N CYS A 372 2.87 -19.59 5.13
CA CYS A 372 1.53 -19.34 5.66
C CYS A 372 0.94 -20.58 6.31
N THR A 373 0.42 -20.40 7.52
CA THR A 373 -0.35 -21.42 8.24
C THR A 373 -1.79 -21.47 7.75
N GLU A 374 -2.33 -20.29 7.44
CA GLU A 374 -3.67 -20.08 6.91
C GLU A 374 -3.60 -19.17 5.70
N LEU A 375 -4.53 -19.37 4.78
CA LEU A 375 -4.56 -18.69 3.51
C LEU A 375 -6.00 -18.35 3.13
N ALA A 376 -6.18 -17.19 2.50
CA ALA A 376 -7.40 -16.86 1.79
C ALA A 376 -7.09 -16.45 0.34
N ILE A 377 -7.92 -16.90 -0.60
CA ILE A 377 -7.87 -16.45 -1.99
C ILE A 377 -8.98 -15.42 -2.21
N MET A 378 -8.59 -14.22 -2.63
CA MET A 378 -9.47 -13.09 -2.89
C MET A 378 -9.69 -12.90 -4.38
N VAL A 379 -10.97 -12.75 -4.77
CA VAL A 379 -11.41 -12.51 -6.15
C VAL A 379 -12.48 -11.41 -6.11
N ASN A 380 -12.30 -10.35 -6.90
CA ASN A 380 -13.23 -9.22 -6.99
C ASN A 380 -13.63 -8.62 -5.63
N GLY A 381 -12.65 -8.51 -4.73
CA GLY A 381 -12.84 -7.99 -3.36
C GLY A 381 -13.15 -9.06 -2.32
N ARG A 382 -13.85 -10.12 -2.68
CA ARG A 382 -14.39 -11.09 -1.71
C ARG A 382 -13.47 -12.29 -1.54
N PHE A 383 -13.56 -12.96 -0.39
CA PHE A 383 -12.94 -14.27 -0.22
C PHE A 383 -13.70 -15.34 -0.97
N ARG A 384 -12.97 -16.06 -1.83
CA ARG A 384 -13.49 -17.22 -2.54
C ARG A 384 -13.27 -18.50 -1.74
N CYS A 385 -12.13 -18.60 -1.07
CA CYS A 385 -11.82 -19.71 -0.18
C CYS A 385 -10.94 -19.27 0.99
N TYR A 386 -10.98 -20.03 2.07
CA TYR A 386 -10.20 -19.83 3.29
C TYR A 386 -9.78 -21.18 3.87
N GLY A 387 -8.58 -21.27 4.43
CA GLY A 387 -8.11 -22.46 5.15
C GLY A 387 -6.60 -22.68 5.02
N SER A 388 -6.12 -23.84 5.47
CA SER A 388 -4.71 -24.21 5.30
C SER A 388 -4.39 -24.54 3.83
N CYS A 389 -3.12 -24.44 3.44
CA CYS A 389 -2.68 -24.77 2.08
C CYS A 389 -3.10 -26.20 1.67
N GLN A 390 -2.95 -27.17 2.57
CA GLN A 390 -3.36 -28.56 2.30
C GLN A 390 -4.87 -28.72 2.19
N HIS A 391 -5.64 -27.99 3.00
CA HIS A 391 -7.10 -28.01 2.94
C HIS A 391 -7.61 -27.48 1.59
N ILE A 392 -7.09 -26.34 1.15
CA ILE A 392 -7.43 -25.74 -0.15
C ILE A 392 -7.06 -26.68 -1.30
N LYS A 393 -5.85 -27.27 -1.29
CA LYS A 393 -5.44 -28.27 -2.30
C LYS A 393 -6.32 -29.51 -2.29
N SER A 394 -6.78 -29.96 -1.13
CA SER A 394 -7.63 -31.15 -1.06
C SER A 394 -9.07 -30.89 -1.50
N ARG A 395 -9.57 -29.66 -1.27
CA ARG A 395 -10.96 -29.28 -1.54
C ARG A 395 -11.18 -28.86 -3.00
N TYR A 396 -10.24 -28.11 -3.57
CA TYR A 396 -10.34 -27.55 -4.93
C TYR A 396 -9.30 -28.11 -5.91
N GLY A 397 -8.43 -29.01 -5.45
CA GLY A 397 -7.55 -29.75 -6.33
C GLY A 397 -8.34 -30.84 -7.05
N ASP A 398 -8.64 -30.60 -8.31
CA ASP A 398 -9.51 -31.48 -9.13
C ASP A 398 -8.79 -32.70 -9.69
N ALA A 399 -7.45 -32.77 -9.58
CA ALA A 399 -6.69 -33.87 -10.15
C ALA A 399 -5.39 -34.21 -9.39
N PHE A 400 -4.90 -35.41 -9.66
CA PHE A 400 -3.55 -35.85 -9.32
C PHE A 400 -2.67 -35.77 -10.57
N THR A 401 -1.41 -35.38 -10.39
CA THR A 401 -0.41 -35.39 -11.45
C THR A 401 0.47 -36.62 -11.29
N LEU A 402 0.47 -37.49 -12.29
CA LEU A 402 1.35 -38.65 -12.39
C LEU A 402 2.42 -38.38 -13.44
N LEU A 403 3.66 -38.32 -13.01
CA LEU A 403 4.84 -38.06 -13.81
C LEU A 403 5.63 -39.36 -13.92
N ILE A 404 5.75 -39.91 -15.13
CA ILE A 404 6.42 -41.19 -15.39
C ILE A 404 7.67 -40.93 -16.20
N ARG A 405 8.76 -41.56 -15.81
CA ARG A 405 10.01 -41.59 -16.56
C ARG A 405 10.35 -43.02 -16.98
N LEU A 406 10.33 -43.24 -18.28
CA LEU A 406 10.60 -44.52 -18.92
C LEU A 406 12.10 -44.75 -19.06
N ARG A 407 12.52 -46.01 -19.01
CA ARG A 407 13.90 -46.42 -19.31
C ARG A 407 14.15 -46.48 -20.83
N ARG A 408 13.13 -46.82 -21.62
CA ARG A 408 13.21 -46.96 -23.08
C ARG A 408 12.02 -46.29 -23.76
N ILE A 409 12.25 -45.72 -24.94
CA ILE A 409 11.23 -45.01 -25.71
C ILE A 409 10.16 -45.98 -26.26
N GLU A 410 10.57 -47.22 -26.55
CA GLU A 410 9.69 -48.28 -27.09
C GLU A 410 8.53 -48.64 -26.15
N ASP A 411 8.72 -48.46 -24.84
CA ASP A 411 7.73 -48.78 -23.81
C ASP A 411 6.63 -47.70 -23.71
N ALA A 412 6.75 -46.58 -24.43
CA ALA A 412 5.84 -45.44 -24.32
C ALA A 412 4.39 -45.75 -24.72
N ASP A 413 4.18 -46.46 -25.83
CA ASP A 413 2.82 -46.75 -26.31
C ASP A 413 2.12 -47.82 -25.47
N VAL A 414 2.88 -48.79 -24.97
CA VAL A 414 2.39 -49.77 -23.99
C VAL A 414 2.01 -49.06 -22.68
N THR A 415 2.86 -48.14 -22.20
CA THR A 415 2.59 -47.34 -21.00
C THR A 415 1.31 -46.52 -21.12
N LYS A 416 1.08 -45.86 -22.27
CA LYS A 416 -0.17 -45.10 -22.51
C LYS A 416 -1.40 -45.99 -22.34
N SER A 417 -1.37 -47.19 -22.91
CA SER A 417 -2.50 -48.12 -22.88
C SER A 417 -2.78 -48.61 -21.45
N GLU A 418 -1.74 -49.01 -20.72
CA GLU A 418 -1.84 -49.51 -19.34
C GLU A 418 -2.28 -48.41 -18.37
N VAL A 419 -1.79 -47.17 -18.51
CA VAL A 419 -2.20 -46.03 -17.67
C VAL A 419 -3.67 -45.68 -17.92
N GLN A 420 -4.12 -45.70 -19.18
CA GLN A 420 -5.51 -45.44 -19.54
C GLN A 420 -6.47 -46.50 -18.96
N GLU A 421 -6.03 -47.76 -18.93
CA GLU A 421 -6.76 -48.89 -18.36
C GLU A 421 -6.81 -48.83 -16.82
N ALA A 422 -5.67 -48.57 -16.18
CA ALA A 422 -5.56 -48.50 -14.73
C ALA A 422 -6.29 -47.30 -14.13
N PHE A 423 -6.25 -46.15 -14.82
CA PHE A 423 -6.81 -44.87 -14.36
C PHE A 423 -7.84 -44.36 -15.37
N SER A 424 -9.10 -44.77 -15.19
CA SER A 424 -10.20 -44.35 -16.05
C SER A 424 -10.36 -42.82 -16.06
N GLY A 425 -10.12 -42.18 -17.21
CA GLY A 425 -10.21 -40.73 -17.37
C GLY A 425 -8.90 -39.98 -17.12
N ALA A 426 -7.77 -40.67 -16.97
CA ALA A 426 -6.46 -40.02 -17.02
C ALA A 426 -6.24 -39.32 -18.37
N VAL A 427 -5.74 -38.08 -18.32
CA VAL A 427 -5.47 -37.26 -19.50
C VAL A 427 -3.97 -37.03 -19.61
N LEU A 428 -3.37 -37.45 -20.72
CA LEU A 428 -1.97 -37.13 -21.03
C LEU A 428 -1.86 -35.64 -21.38
N LYS A 429 -1.17 -34.86 -20.54
CA LYS A 429 -0.93 -33.43 -20.77
C LYS A 429 0.27 -33.20 -21.66
N GLU A 430 1.36 -33.88 -21.36
CA GLU A 430 2.65 -33.70 -22.02
C GLU A 430 3.38 -35.02 -22.17
N HIS A 431 4.10 -35.16 -23.28
CA HIS A 431 4.97 -36.30 -23.54
C HIS A 431 6.26 -35.81 -24.20
N HIS A 432 7.39 -36.11 -23.57
CA HIS A 432 8.73 -35.71 -24.03
C HIS A 432 9.70 -36.89 -23.95
N LEU A 433 9.91 -37.58 -25.07
CA LEU A 433 10.83 -38.72 -25.22
C LEU A 433 10.57 -39.83 -24.20
N LEU A 434 11.22 -39.76 -23.04
CA LEU A 434 11.11 -40.73 -21.94
C LEU A 434 10.19 -40.26 -20.82
N GLN A 435 9.71 -39.01 -20.84
CA GLN A 435 8.86 -38.46 -19.80
C GLN A 435 7.40 -38.35 -20.25
N MET A 436 6.47 -38.71 -19.37
CA MET A 436 5.03 -38.60 -19.59
C MET A 436 4.35 -37.96 -18.38
N ASN A 437 3.54 -36.94 -18.62
CA ASN A 437 2.81 -36.21 -17.58
C ASN A 437 1.31 -36.47 -17.75
N TYR A 438 0.71 -37.19 -16.81
CA TYR A 438 -0.71 -37.49 -16.78
C TYR A 438 -1.43 -36.70 -15.69
N GLU A 439 -2.65 -36.27 -15.97
CA GLU A 439 -3.58 -35.70 -15.01
C GLU A 439 -4.71 -36.71 -14.77
N ILE A 440 -4.84 -37.18 -13.53
CA ILE A 440 -5.82 -38.18 -13.11
C ILE A 440 -6.92 -37.45 -12.34
N PRO A 441 -8.17 -37.40 -12.86
CA PRO A 441 -9.25 -36.66 -12.21
C PRO A 441 -9.61 -37.28 -10.86
N ARG A 442 -9.79 -36.42 -9.86
CA ARG A 442 -10.17 -36.84 -8.52
C ARG A 442 -11.64 -37.26 -8.50
N ARG A 443 -11.91 -38.47 -8.02
CA ARG A 443 -13.27 -39.00 -7.85
C ARG A 443 -13.46 -39.49 -6.41
N PRO A 444 -14.68 -39.40 -5.86
CA PRO A 444 -14.98 -39.96 -4.55
C PRO A 444 -14.69 -41.47 -4.55
N GLY A 445 -13.82 -41.91 -3.64
CA GLY A 445 -13.37 -43.32 -3.54
C GLY A 445 -11.94 -43.59 -4.04
N ILE A 446 -11.29 -42.66 -4.75
CA ILE A 446 -9.87 -42.79 -5.11
C ILE A 446 -9.01 -42.32 -3.92
N THR A 447 -8.26 -43.24 -3.32
CA THR A 447 -7.29 -42.94 -2.25
C THR A 447 -5.85 -42.93 -2.79
N TRP A 448 -4.95 -42.25 -2.07
CA TRP A 448 -3.52 -42.28 -2.38
C TRP A 448 -2.96 -43.70 -2.44
N SER A 449 -3.36 -44.58 -1.51
CA SER A 449 -2.92 -45.98 -1.50
C SER A 449 -3.28 -46.70 -2.80
N MET A 450 -4.52 -46.56 -3.28
CA MET A 450 -4.95 -47.19 -4.54
C MET A 450 -4.19 -46.65 -5.75
N LEU A 451 -3.88 -45.36 -5.77
CA LEU A 451 -3.09 -44.76 -6.85
C LEU A 451 -1.67 -45.31 -6.85
N PHE A 452 -0.99 -45.30 -5.70
CA PHE A 452 0.36 -45.83 -5.57
C PHE A 452 0.43 -47.32 -5.87
N ASP A 453 -0.51 -48.14 -5.36
CA ASP A 453 -0.53 -49.58 -5.60
C ASP A 453 -0.65 -49.89 -7.11
N LYS A 454 -1.55 -49.19 -7.81
CA LYS A 454 -1.71 -49.34 -9.26
C LYS A 454 -0.50 -48.84 -10.04
N THR A 455 0.05 -47.69 -9.69
CA THR A 455 1.24 -47.16 -10.38
C THR A 455 2.44 -48.08 -10.17
N GLU A 456 2.61 -48.65 -8.98
CA GLU A 456 3.67 -49.59 -8.64
C GLU A 456 3.52 -50.92 -9.42
N GLU A 457 2.30 -51.42 -9.60
CA GLU A 457 2.03 -52.60 -10.42
C GLU A 457 2.48 -52.39 -11.88
N ILE A 458 2.11 -51.25 -12.48
CA ILE A 458 2.51 -50.89 -13.84
C ILE A 458 4.03 -50.67 -13.92
N SER A 459 4.60 -50.00 -12.91
CA SER A 459 6.04 -49.71 -12.83
C SER A 459 6.88 -50.97 -12.81
N ARG A 460 6.43 -52.04 -12.12
CA ARG A 460 7.12 -53.33 -12.12
C ARG A 460 6.98 -54.09 -13.44
N LYS A 461 5.83 -53.97 -14.10
CA LYS A 461 5.56 -54.62 -15.38
C LYS A 461 6.37 -54.02 -16.52
N LEU A 462 6.55 -52.70 -16.52
CA LEU A 462 7.20 -51.94 -17.59
C LEU A 462 8.59 -51.40 -17.23
N ASP A 463 9.10 -51.71 -16.02
CA ASP A 463 10.44 -51.33 -15.55
C ASP A 463 10.75 -49.83 -15.73
N PHE A 464 9.92 -48.98 -15.10
CA PHE A 464 10.12 -47.53 -15.13
C PHE A 464 11.48 -47.13 -14.53
N GLU A 465 12.08 -46.05 -15.04
CA GLU A 465 13.27 -45.45 -14.43
C GLU A 465 12.90 -44.75 -13.13
N ASP A 466 11.80 -43.98 -13.14
CA ASP A 466 11.27 -43.28 -11.97
C ASP A 466 9.79 -42.91 -12.19
N TYR A 467 9.05 -42.68 -11.11
CA TYR A 467 7.72 -42.09 -11.18
C TYR A 467 7.45 -41.18 -9.97
N SER A 468 6.62 -40.17 -10.18
CA SER A 468 6.18 -39.25 -9.14
C SER A 468 4.67 -39.04 -9.23
N LEU A 469 3.99 -39.26 -8.12
CA LEU A 469 2.56 -38.98 -7.97
C LEU A 469 2.40 -37.81 -7.00
N SER A 470 1.75 -36.75 -7.46
CA SER A 470 1.56 -35.50 -6.72
C SER A 470 0.12 -34.99 -6.85
N GLN A 471 -0.32 -34.17 -5.90
CA GLN A 471 -1.60 -33.46 -5.99
C GLN A 471 -1.43 -32.16 -6.78
N SER A 472 -2.54 -31.58 -7.26
CA SER A 472 -2.54 -30.23 -7.82
C SER A 472 -1.82 -29.24 -6.91
N ASN A 473 -1.02 -28.37 -7.52
CA ASN A 473 -0.37 -27.29 -6.81
C ASN A 473 -1.37 -26.16 -6.51
N LEU A 474 -1.01 -25.27 -5.59
CA LEU A 474 -1.87 -24.14 -5.23
C LEU A 474 -2.05 -23.16 -6.41
N GLU A 475 -1.07 -23.14 -7.32
CA GLU A 475 -1.10 -22.32 -8.54
C GLU A 475 -2.21 -22.76 -9.51
N GLN A 476 -2.40 -24.06 -9.72
CA GLN A 476 -3.48 -24.61 -10.54
C GLN A 476 -4.85 -24.25 -9.97
N VAL A 477 -5.04 -24.44 -8.66
CA VAL A 477 -6.27 -24.05 -7.97
C VAL A 477 -6.55 -22.55 -8.16
N PHE A 478 -5.53 -21.71 -8.01
CA PHE A 478 -5.65 -20.27 -8.20
C PHE A 478 -5.98 -19.87 -9.65
N LEU A 479 -5.37 -20.54 -10.63
CA LEU A 479 -5.63 -20.30 -12.06
C LEU A 479 -7.08 -20.65 -12.41
N GLU A 480 -7.63 -21.71 -11.83
CA GLU A 480 -9.01 -22.09 -12.07
C GLU A 480 -9.99 -21.04 -11.53
N PHE A 481 -9.81 -20.57 -10.28
CA PHE A 481 -10.61 -19.47 -9.74
C PHE A 481 -10.48 -18.19 -10.56
N SER A 482 -9.29 -17.91 -11.09
CA SER A 482 -9.07 -16.74 -11.94
C SER A 482 -9.79 -16.86 -13.29
N ARG A 483 -9.85 -18.06 -13.87
CA ARG A 483 -10.60 -18.34 -15.11
C ARG A 483 -12.11 -18.26 -14.90
N GLU A 484 -12.61 -18.84 -13.81
CA GLU A 484 -14.02 -18.72 -13.41
C GLU A 484 -14.42 -17.24 -13.27
N ALA A 485 -13.59 -16.44 -12.59
CA ALA A 485 -13.84 -15.00 -12.45
C ALA A 485 -13.90 -14.27 -13.80
N ALA A 486 -12.92 -14.52 -14.68
CA ALA A 486 -12.87 -13.89 -16.01
C ALA A 486 -14.07 -14.29 -16.90
N SER A 487 -14.51 -15.54 -16.83
CA SER A 487 -15.69 -16.02 -17.58
C SER A 487 -17.00 -15.43 -17.04
N SER A 488 -17.09 -15.22 -15.73
CA SER A 488 -18.23 -14.57 -15.06
C SER A 488 -18.38 -13.09 -15.51
N GLU A 489 -17.28 -12.35 -15.55
CA GLU A 489 -17.25 -10.96 -16.02
C GLU A 489 -17.58 -10.85 -17.52
N GLY A 490 -17.08 -11.79 -18.33
CA GLY A 490 -17.41 -11.88 -19.76
C GLY A 490 -18.89 -12.14 -20.04
N MET A 491 -19.56 -12.95 -19.21
CA MET A 491 -21.01 -13.16 -19.29
C MET A 491 -21.82 -11.94 -18.82
N GLN A 492 -21.38 -11.23 -17.79
CA GLN A 492 -22.02 -9.97 -17.35
C GLN A 492 -21.89 -8.86 -18.40
N HIS A 493 -20.73 -8.74 -19.08
CA HIS A 493 -20.57 -7.79 -20.18
C HIS A 493 -21.42 -8.13 -21.40
N ARG A 494 -21.62 -9.41 -21.73
CA ARG A 494 -22.54 -9.84 -22.81
C ARG A 494 -24.02 -9.62 -22.46
N ARG A 495 -24.42 -9.81 -21.20
CA ARG A 495 -25.79 -9.49 -20.73
C ARG A 495 -26.07 -7.98 -20.75
N ASN A 496 -25.09 -7.15 -20.39
CA ASN A 496 -25.26 -5.69 -20.42
C ASN A 496 -25.12 -5.08 -21.83
N GLY A 497 -24.49 -5.79 -22.78
CA GLY A 497 -24.38 -5.39 -24.18
C GLY A 497 -25.57 -5.76 -25.07
N THR A 498 -26.52 -6.58 -24.58
CA THR A 498 -27.76 -6.95 -25.29
C THR A 498 -28.98 -6.15 -24.84
N ALA A 499 -28.80 -5.25 -23.87
CA ALA A 499 -29.77 -4.24 -23.46
C ALA A 499 -29.27 -2.84 -23.86
N LYS A 500 -29.08 -2.60 -25.16
CA LYS A 500 -29.01 -1.27 -25.75
C LYS A 500 -29.62 -1.25 -27.14
#